data_AF-A0A1Y1KXJ7-F1
#
_entry.id   AF-A0A1Y1KXJ7-F1
#
_cell.length_a   1.000
_cell.length_b   1.000
_cell.length_c   1.000
_cell.angle_alpha   90.00
_cell.angle_beta   90.00
_cell.angle_gamma   90.00
#
_symmetry.space_group_name_H-M   'P 1'
#
loop_
_entity.id
_entity.type
_entity.pdbx_description
1 polymer ?
#
loop_
_entity_poly.entity_id
_entity_poly.type
_entity_poly.pdbx_seq_one_letter_code
_entity_poly.pdbx_strand_id
1 'polypeptide(L)'
;MVNTFLTVTTCLFVYTMRAGGAPVIIEMVDEWADNWNYKLEPDKTPILSAMIKNHTLPPTALGSGRLLWEREQDRTHLPQFVDRALQLLNLKQVAFEVENSLMSKVSCTACKAGAGLLQHYIKTGKSEKEIKETIYQFCTSLKIQSARVCEGITELFGGEVIYVLGKVKYSADEICSFVIGDACGDVYNPYHEWNVVFPPVPKPKSAPQGAPTTSAPS
;
A
#
# COMPACT_ATOMS: atom_id res chain seq x y z
N MET A 1 45.14 15.61 15.13
CA MET A 1 44.47 16.49 14.14
C MET A 1 43.25 15.86 13.47
N VAL A 2 43.18 14.52 13.29
CA VAL A 2 42.04 13.85 12.63
C VAL A 2 40.71 13.96 13.42
N ASN A 3 40.77 13.89 14.76
CA ASN A 3 39.58 13.99 15.63
C ASN A 3 38.92 15.36 15.63
N THR A 4 39.69 16.43 15.43
CA THR A 4 39.17 17.81 15.40
C THR A 4 38.44 18.08 14.09
N PHE A 5 38.93 17.53 12.97
CA PHE A 5 38.25 17.63 11.68
C PHE A 5 36.93 16.88 11.66
N LEU A 6 36.89 15.67 12.22
CA LEU A 6 35.66 14.86 12.24
C LEU A 6 34.57 15.51 13.10
N THR A 7 34.94 16.09 14.24
CA THR A 7 34.01 16.79 15.15
C THR A 7 33.51 18.12 14.58
N VAL A 8 34.35 18.88 13.89
CA VAL A 8 33.92 20.13 13.23
C VAL A 8 33.00 19.83 12.04
N THR A 9 33.28 18.77 11.28
CA THR A 9 32.45 18.40 10.12
C THR A 9 31.08 17.87 10.55
N THR A 10 31.00 17.05 11.60
CA THR A 10 29.71 16.58 12.13
C THR A 10 28.92 17.71 12.79
N CYS A 11 29.57 18.62 13.52
CA CYS A 11 28.90 19.80 14.08
C CYS A 11 28.36 20.75 13.00
N LEU A 12 29.12 20.98 11.93
CA LEU A 12 28.64 21.79 10.80
C LEU A 12 27.45 21.14 10.09
N PHE A 13 27.46 19.80 9.92
CA PHE A 13 26.34 19.07 9.30
C PHE A 13 25.07 19.11 10.17
N VAL A 14 25.22 19.03 11.51
CA VAL A 14 24.10 19.18 12.46
C VAL A 14 23.60 20.62 12.50
N TYR A 15 24.49 21.61 12.37
CA TYR A 15 24.12 23.03 12.35
C TYR A 15 23.39 23.43 11.06
N THR A 16 23.82 22.92 9.90
CA THR A 16 23.11 23.14 8.62
C THR A 16 21.76 22.44 8.57
N MET A 17 21.62 21.26 9.17
CA MET A 17 20.33 20.59 9.36
C MET A 17 19.39 21.38 10.30
N ARG A 18 19.92 22.16 11.23
CA ARG A 18 19.14 22.95 12.20
C ARG A 18 18.78 24.35 11.71
N ALA A 19 19.50 24.87 10.71
CA ALA A 19 19.31 26.22 10.18
C ALA A 19 18.33 26.31 8.98
N GLY A 20 17.80 25.17 8.49
CA GLY A 20 16.87 25.11 7.36
C GLY A 20 15.37 25.13 7.70
N GLY A 21 15.00 25.40 8.95
CA GLY A 21 13.60 25.44 9.39
C GLY A 21 13.01 26.85 9.31
N ALA A 22 12.60 27.29 8.12
CA ALA A 22 11.63 28.38 8.03
C ALA A 22 10.27 27.85 8.51
N PRO A 23 9.51 28.57 9.36
CA PRO A 23 8.17 28.19 9.72
C PRO A 23 7.26 28.39 8.50
N VAL A 24 6.85 27.30 7.87
CA VAL A 24 5.73 27.33 6.93
C VAL A 24 4.48 27.52 7.78
N ILE A 25 4.01 28.77 7.84
CA ILE A 25 2.63 29.07 8.23
C ILE A 25 1.76 28.36 7.19
N ILE A 26 1.16 27.24 7.58
CA ILE A 26 0.09 26.62 6.81
C ILE A 26 -1.10 27.57 7.00
N GLU A 27 -1.43 28.34 5.96
CA GLU A 27 -2.80 28.83 5.78
C GLU A 27 -3.70 27.59 5.71
N MET A 28 -4.22 27.21 6.87
CA MET A 28 -5.33 26.27 6.97
C MET A 28 -6.60 27.02 6.56
N VAL A 29 -7.45 26.30 5.83
CA VAL A 29 -8.85 26.60 5.50
C VAL A 29 -9.05 27.35 4.18
N ASP A 30 -9.24 26.59 3.08
CA ASP A 30 -10.42 26.71 2.16
C ASP A 30 -10.28 25.97 0.80
N GLU A 31 -9.65 24.79 0.73
CA GLU A 31 -9.66 23.97 -0.52
C GLU A 31 -10.41 22.64 -0.38
N TRP A 32 -11.21 22.50 0.69
CA TRP A 32 -12.02 21.30 1.00
C TRP A 32 -13.46 21.66 1.40
N ALA A 33 -13.93 22.85 0.99
CA ALA A 33 -15.35 23.18 1.07
C ALA A 33 -16.06 22.49 -0.11
N ASP A 34 -16.18 21.17 -0.03
CA ASP A 34 -16.93 20.43 -1.03
C ASP A 34 -18.42 20.79 -0.93
N ASN A 35 -18.92 21.54 -1.91
CA ASN A 35 -20.33 21.91 -2.01
C ASN A 35 -21.17 20.72 -2.54
N TRP A 36 -21.10 19.57 -1.87
CA TRP A 36 -21.88 18.38 -2.22
C TRP A 36 -23.35 18.58 -1.84
N ASN A 37 -24.21 18.65 -2.84
CA ASN A 37 -25.65 18.61 -2.63
C ASN A 37 -26.15 17.16 -2.61
N TYR A 38 -26.51 16.66 -1.43
CA TYR A 38 -27.04 15.30 -1.21
C TYR A 38 -28.44 15.06 -1.82
N LYS A 39 -29.10 16.10 -2.34
CA LYS A 39 -30.35 15.97 -3.11
C LYS A 39 -30.06 15.94 -4.61
N LEU A 40 -29.86 14.74 -5.14
CA LEU A 40 -29.88 14.49 -6.58
C LEU A 40 -31.35 14.39 -7.04
N GLU A 41 -31.71 15.04 -8.15
CA GLU A 41 -32.99 14.77 -8.80
C GLU A 41 -32.98 13.34 -9.34
N PRO A 42 -34.07 12.56 -9.17
CA PRO A 42 -34.14 11.22 -9.71
C PRO A 42 -34.05 11.24 -11.24
N ASP A 43 -33.19 10.39 -11.80
CA ASP A 43 -33.07 10.19 -13.24
C ASP A 43 -34.42 9.73 -13.81
N LYS A 44 -34.94 10.51 -14.76
CA LYS A 44 -36.24 10.26 -15.39
C LYS A 44 -36.14 9.26 -16.54
N THR A 45 -34.94 8.76 -16.85
CA THR A 45 -34.75 7.75 -17.87
C THR A 45 -34.66 6.35 -17.26
N PRO A 46 -35.50 5.38 -17.70
CA PRO A 46 -35.36 4.01 -17.25
C PRO A 46 -34.03 3.43 -17.75
N ILE A 47 -33.18 3.02 -16.80
CA ILE A 47 -31.82 2.48 -17.03
C ILE A 47 -31.83 1.23 -17.95
N LEU A 48 -32.98 0.57 -18.09
CA LEU A 48 -33.16 -0.65 -18.87
C LEU A 48 -34.31 -0.50 -19.89
N SER A 49 -34.17 0.41 -20.85
CA SER A 49 -35.14 0.53 -21.95
C SER A 49 -34.80 -0.29 -23.20
N ALA A 50 -33.66 -0.99 -23.24
CA ALA A 50 -33.29 -1.83 -24.38
C ALA A 50 -32.84 -3.23 -23.90
N MET A 51 -33.77 -4.18 -23.86
CA MET A 51 -33.41 -5.59 -23.93
C MET A 51 -32.93 -5.87 -25.35
N ILE A 52 -31.64 -5.62 -25.62
CA ILE A 52 -30.97 -6.02 -26.86
C ILE A 52 -30.91 -7.55 -26.85
N LYS A 53 -31.85 -8.23 -27.51
CA LYS A 53 -31.98 -9.71 -27.46
C LYS A 53 -30.84 -10.51 -28.13
N ASN A 54 -29.83 -9.85 -28.70
CA ASN A 54 -28.68 -10.51 -29.32
C ASN A 54 -27.39 -10.07 -28.63
N HIS A 55 -27.07 -10.71 -27.51
CA HIS A 55 -25.73 -10.61 -26.93
C HIS A 55 -24.86 -11.72 -27.55
N THR A 56 -24.21 -11.45 -28.69
CA THR A 56 -23.02 -12.24 -29.01
C THR A 56 -21.91 -11.75 -28.10
N LEU A 57 -21.52 -12.61 -27.15
CA LEU A 57 -20.34 -12.39 -26.32
C LEU A 57 -19.13 -12.12 -27.24
N PRO A 58 -18.34 -11.05 -27.00
CA PRO A 58 -17.07 -10.91 -27.68
C PRO A 58 -16.22 -12.16 -27.40
N PRO A 59 -15.41 -12.63 -28.37
CA PRO A 59 -14.60 -13.82 -28.15
C PRO A 59 -13.75 -13.61 -26.90
N THR A 60 -13.82 -14.57 -25.97
CA THR A 60 -12.99 -14.61 -24.77
C THR A 60 -11.54 -14.41 -25.18
N ALA A 61 -11.01 -13.22 -24.89
CA ALA A 61 -9.59 -12.97 -24.98
C ALA A 61 -8.92 -13.92 -23.98
N LEU A 62 -8.18 -14.90 -24.50
CA LEU A 62 -7.20 -15.63 -23.72
C LEU A 62 -6.07 -14.65 -23.39
N GLY A 63 -6.25 -13.83 -22.36
CA GLY A 63 -5.35 -12.72 -22.07
C GLY A 63 -5.58 -12.14 -20.69
N SER A 64 -4.51 -12.12 -19.91
CA SER A 64 -4.43 -11.84 -18.48
C SER A 64 -5.17 -10.59 -18.02
N GLY A 65 -5.80 -10.70 -16.86
CA GLY A 65 -6.50 -9.61 -16.21
C GLY A 65 -5.58 -8.46 -15.78
N ARG A 66 -6.19 -7.28 -15.74
CA ARG A 66 -5.79 -6.06 -15.02
C ARG A 66 -4.44 -5.46 -15.41
N LEU A 67 -4.48 -4.47 -16.30
CA LEU A 67 -3.61 -3.29 -16.19
C LEU A 67 -4.48 -2.03 -16.31
N LEU A 68 -4.71 -1.38 -15.16
CA LEU A 68 -5.24 -0.03 -15.05
C LEU A 68 -4.06 0.94 -14.81
N TRP A 69 -3.02 0.89 -15.63
CA TRP A 69 -1.93 1.89 -15.64
C TRP A 69 -1.24 1.90 -17.02
N GLU A 70 -1.94 2.30 -18.07
CA GLU A 70 -1.26 2.72 -19.30
C GLU A 70 -0.73 4.14 -19.06
N ARG A 71 0.49 4.25 -18.54
CA ARG A 71 1.25 5.50 -18.58
C ARG A 71 1.73 5.67 -20.01
N GLU A 72 1.03 6.49 -20.77
CA GLU A 72 1.47 6.92 -22.10
C GLU A 72 2.73 7.76 -21.94
N GLN A 73 3.89 7.14 -22.21
CA GLN A 73 5.19 7.80 -22.18
C GLN A 73 5.68 7.88 -23.62
N ASP A 74 5.52 9.08 -24.19
CA ASP A 74 5.95 9.45 -25.53
C ASP A 74 7.38 8.95 -25.81
N ARG A 75 7.49 8.18 -26.89
CA ARG A 75 8.75 7.62 -27.40
C ARG A 75 9.50 8.69 -28.15
N THR A 76 10.45 9.36 -27.50
CA THR A 76 11.47 10.12 -28.21
C THR A 76 12.85 9.47 -28.01
N HIS A 77 13.34 8.87 -29.11
CA HIS A 77 14.73 8.50 -29.45
C HIS A 77 15.51 7.59 -28.49
N LEU A 78 15.26 6.28 -28.54
CA LEU A 78 16.26 5.30 -28.11
C LEU A 78 17.20 4.98 -29.30
N PRO A 79 18.53 4.98 -29.14
CA PRO A 79 19.47 4.74 -30.23
C PRO A 79 19.42 3.29 -30.73
N GLN A 80 19.60 3.09 -32.04
CA GLN A 80 19.36 1.85 -32.79
C GLN A 80 20.10 0.59 -32.26
N PHE A 81 21.19 0.79 -31.52
CA PHE A 81 21.94 -0.31 -30.88
C PHE A 81 21.19 -0.91 -29.69
N VAL A 82 20.38 -0.10 -29.00
CA VAL A 82 19.59 -0.54 -27.85
C VAL A 82 18.41 -1.37 -28.32
N ASP A 83 17.76 -1.03 -29.44
CA ASP A 83 16.65 -1.81 -30.00
C ASP A 83 17.04 -3.25 -30.35
N ARG A 84 18.25 -3.46 -30.90
CA ARG A 84 18.75 -4.82 -31.21
C ARG A 84 19.19 -5.58 -29.98
N ALA A 85 19.72 -4.90 -28.97
CA ALA A 85 19.99 -5.50 -27.66
C ALA A 85 18.68 -5.83 -26.90
N LEU A 86 17.64 -5.01 -27.08
CA LEU A 86 16.29 -5.16 -26.52
C LEU A 86 15.58 -6.40 -27.08
N GLN A 87 15.84 -6.75 -28.34
CA GLN A 87 15.27 -7.92 -29.00
C GLN A 87 15.93 -9.25 -28.58
N LEU A 88 17.16 -9.21 -28.05
CA LEU A 88 17.92 -10.39 -27.63
C LEU A 88 17.72 -10.74 -26.15
N LEU A 89 17.39 -9.77 -25.32
CA LEU A 89 16.98 -9.98 -23.94
C LEU A 89 15.46 -9.98 -23.91
N ASN A 90 14.84 -11.04 -23.39
CA ASN A 90 13.39 -11.13 -23.22
C ASN A 90 12.94 -10.13 -22.13
N LEU A 91 13.01 -8.82 -22.40
CA LEU A 91 12.93 -7.75 -21.40
C LEU A 91 11.58 -7.69 -20.70
N LYS A 92 10.51 -8.19 -21.32
CA LYS A 92 9.24 -8.39 -20.62
C LYS A 92 9.38 -9.41 -19.48
N GLN A 93 10.08 -10.50 -19.73
CA GLN A 93 10.33 -11.53 -18.73
C GLN A 93 11.38 -11.07 -17.71
N VAL A 94 12.46 -10.44 -18.15
CA VAL A 94 13.51 -9.93 -17.26
C VAL A 94 13.01 -8.75 -16.41
N ALA A 95 12.21 -7.83 -16.94
CA ALA A 95 11.62 -6.74 -16.15
C ALA A 95 10.62 -7.29 -15.13
N PHE A 96 9.74 -8.21 -15.54
CA PHE A 96 8.80 -8.87 -14.64
C PHE A 96 9.52 -9.68 -13.55
N GLU A 97 10.57 -10.43 -13.89
CA GLU A 97 11.38 -11.19 -12.92
C GLU A 97 12.24 -10.28 -12.04
N VAL A 98 12.76 -9.15 -12.54
CA VAL A 98 13.52 -8.19 -11.74
C VAL A 98 12.60 -7.45 -10.76
N GLU A 99 11.45 -6.99 -11.22
CA GLU A 99 10.44 -6.38 -10.37
C GLU A 99 9.94 -7.38 -9.32
N ASN A 100 9.55 -8.61 -9.71
CA ASN A 100 9.01 -9.57 -8.75
C ASN A 100 10.06 -10.38 -7.96
N SER A 101 11.32 -10.49 -8.38
CA SER A 101 12.33 -11.30 -7.65
C SER A 101 13.35 -10.44 -6.90
N LEU A 102 13.70 -9.26 -7.39
CA LEU A 102 14.62 -8.36 -6.69
C LEU A 102 13.85 -7.36 -5.82
N MET A 103 12.77 -6.72 -6.33
CA MET A 103 12.00 -5.83 -5.46
C MET A 103 11.29 -6.61 -4.36
N SER A 104 10.84 -7.85 -4.59
CA SER A 104 10.28 -8.70 -3.53
C SER A 104 11.30 -9.11 -2.46
N LYS A 105 12.53 -9.49 -2.84
CA LYS A 105 13.57 -9.85 -1.86
C LYS A 105 14.09 -8.63 -1.10
N VAL A 106 14.26 -7.49 -1.78
CA VAL A 106 14.69 -6.23 -1.17
C VAL A 106 13.60 -5.65 -0.28
N SER A 107 12.34 -5.64 -0.73
CA SER A 107 11.18 -5.20 0.09
C SER A 107 10.97 -6.12 1.29
N CYS A 108 11.14 -7.45 1.12
CA CYS A 108 11.10 -8.39 2.22
C CYS A 108 12.19 -8.12 3.26
N THR A 109 13.42 -7.89 2.82
CA THR A 109 14.54 -7.56 3.72
C THR A 109 14.30 -6.24 4.45
N ALA A 110 13.83 -5.22 3.74
CA ALA A 110 13.48 -3.91 4.31
C ALA A 110 12.33 -4.02 5.31
N CYS A 111 11.31 -4.83 5.01
CA CYS A 111 10.21 -5.10 5.93
C CYS A 111 10.72 -5.79 7.20
N LYS A 112 11.51 -6.87 7.09
CA LYS A 112 12.02 -7.58 8.25
C LYS A 112 12.90 -6.70 9.13
N ALA A 113 13.74 -5.87 8.50
CA ALA A 113 14.55 -4.88 9.20
C ALA A 113 13.68 -3.83 9.91
N GLY A 114 12.68 -3.27 9.22
CA GLY A 114 11.76 -2.26 9.77
C GLY A 114 10.91 -2.82 10.91
N ALA A 115 10.29 -3.98 10.72
CA ALA A 115 9.51 -4.68 11.74
C ALA A 115 10.35 -5.06 12.95
N GLY A 116 11.56 -5.59 12.74
CA GLY A 116 12.50 -5.91 13.82
C GLY A 116 12.93 -4.69 14.61
N LEU A 117 13.25 -3.58 13.92
CA LEU A 117 13.63 -2.32 14.55
C LEU A 117 12.48 -1.73 15.38
N LEU A 118 11.26 -1.71 14.81
CA LEU A 118 10.07 -1.23 15.50
C LEU A 118 9.79 -2.03 16.77
N GLN A 119 9.84 -3.36 16.67
CA GLN A 119 9.68 -4.23 17.84
C GLN A 119 10.76 -4.00 18.89
N HIS A 120 12.01 -3.76 18.47
CA HIS A 120 13.09 -3.45 19.40
C HIS A 120 12.82 -2.14 20.16
N TYR A 121 12.33 -1.10 19.47
CA TYR A 121 12.01 0.18 20.10
C TYR A 121 10.85 0.09 21.09
N ILE A 122 9.81 -0.67 20.73
CA ILE A 122 8.69 -0.93 21.63
C ILE A 122 9.16 -1.69 22.88
N LYS A 123 9.95 -2.75 22.72
CA LYS A 123 10.47 -3.58 23.83
C LYS A 123 11.44 -2.82 24.74
N THR A 124 12.19 -1.87 24.20
CA THR A 124 13.14 -1.04 24.96
C THR A 124 12.48 0.16 25.63
N GLY A 125 11.16 0.34 25.46
CA GLY A 125 10.39 1.40 26.13
C GLY A 125 10.62 2.79 25.56
N LYS A 126 10.98 2.88 24.27
CA LYS A 126 11.02 4.18 23.55
C LYS A 126 9.66 4.87 23.62
N SER A 127 9.66 6.19 23.69
CA SER A 127 8.41 6.96 23.67
C SER A 127 7.72 6.86 22.31
N GLU A 128 6.38 6.94 22.30
CA GLU A 128 5.60 6.89 21.06
C GLU A 128 6.07 7.92 20.04
N LYS A 129 6.40 9.13 20.51
CA LYS A 129 6.92 10.21 19.68
C LYS A 129 8.24 9.86 19.00
N GLU A 130 9.18 9.24 19.72
CA GLU A 130 10.46 8.81 19.13
C GLU A 130 10.27 7.70 18.09
N ILE A 131 9.33 6.79 18.34
CA ILE A 131 9.02 5.70 17.42
C ILE A 131 8.38 6.27 16.14
N LYS A 132 7.40 7.17 16.28
CA LYS A 132 6.76 7.88 15.16
C LYS A 132 7.79 8.62 14.31
N GLU A 133 8.66 9.41 14.93
CA GLU A 133 9.74 10.12 14.21
C GLU A 133 10.61 9.12 13.42
N THR A 134 10.98 7.99 14.03
CA THR A 134 11.78 6.96 13.36
C THR A 134 11.04 6.37 12.15
N ILE A 135 9.74 6.09 12.27
CA ILE A 135 8.91 5.56 11.17
C ILE A 135 8.84 6.58 10.03
N TYR A 136 8.63 7.85 10.35
CA TYR A 136 8.63 8.93 9.37
C TYR A 136 9.98 9.04 8.63
N GLN A 137 11.10 9.03 9.36
CA GLN A 137 12.44 9.07 8.78
C GLN A 137 12.72 7.85 7.91
N PHE A 138 12.29 6.66 8.33
CA PHE A 138 12.42 5.43 7.55
C PHE A 138 11.64 5.54 6.22
N CYS A 139 10.38 5.99 6.28
CA CYS A 139 9.52 6.17 5.12
C CYS A 139 10.09 7.15 4.09
N THR A 140 10.58 8.30 4.56
CA THR A 140 11.10 9.38 3.70
C THR A 140 12.52 9.10 3.18
N SER A 141 13.38 8.47 3.98
CA SER A 141 14.75 8.10 3.59
C SER A 141 14.76 7.00 2.54
N LEU A 142 13.86 6.02 2.67
CA LEU A 142 13.71 4.94 1.69
C LEU A 142 12.81 5.31 0.50
N LYS A 143 12.32 6.56 0.44
CA LYS A 143 11.44 7.06 -0.63
C LYS A 143 10.22 6.16 -0.88
N ILE A 144 9.66 5.60 0.19
CA ILE A 144 8.47 4.74 0.10
C ILE A 144 7.28 5.55 -0.42
N GLN A 145 7.09 6.75 0.12
CA GLN A 145 6.05 7.70 -0.26
C GLN A 145 6.53 9.15 -0.11
N SER A 146 5.68 10.11 -0.52
CA SER A 146 5.93 11.53 -0.29
C SER A 146 5.94 11.86 1.22
N ALA A 147 6.67 12.92 1.62
CA ALA A 147 6.80 13.32 3.01
C ALA A 147 5.43 13.56 3.68
N ARG A 148 4.49 14.22 2.97
CA ARG A 148 3.11 14.46 3.43
C ARG A 148 2.38 13.15 3.77
N VAL A 149 2.56 12.12 2.95
CA VAL A 149 1.92 10.81 3.18
C VAL A 149 2.60 10.08 4.33
N CYS A 150 3.93 10.09 4.40
CA CYS A 150 4.68 9.48 5.49
C CYS A 150 4.29 10.10 6.85
N GLU A 151 4.16 11.43 6.92
CA GLU A 151 3.71 12.14 8.12
C GLU A 151 2.27 11.76 8.48
N GLY A 152 1.34 11.86 7.52
CA GLY A 152 -0.08 11.55 7.77
C GLY A 152 -0.31 10.12 8.24
N ILE A 153 0.31 9.12 7.61
CA ILE A 153 0.18 7.72 8.01
C ILE A 153 0.76 7.50 9.41
N THR A 154 1.93 8.08 9.68
CA THR A 154 2.63 7.91 10.96
C THR A 154 1.82 8.53 12.10
N GLU A 155 1.23 9.70 11.89
CA GLU A 155 0.48 10.40 12.93
C GLU A 155 -0.86 9.72 13.23
N LEU A 156 -1.57 9.30 12.19
CA LEU A 156 -2.88 8.65 12.31
C LEU A 156 -2.78 7.23 12.88
N PHE A 157 -1.86 6.41 12.37
CA PHE A 157 -1.82 4.98 12.69
C PHE A 157 -0.69 4.58 13.65
N GLY A 158 0.32 5.43 13.84
CA GLY A 158 1.51 5.07 14.62
C GLY A 158 1.19 4.62 16.05
N GLY A 159 0.27 5.30 16.73
CA GLY A 159 -0.12 4.97 18.11
C GLY A 159 -0.80 3.59 18.21
N GLU A 160 -1.72 3.28 17.30
CA GLU A 160 -2.42 2.00 17.26
C GLU A 160 -1.46 0.84 16.95
N VAL A 161 -0.57 1.04 15.97
CA VAL A 161 0.44 0.04 15.60
C VAL A 161 1.38 -0.24 16.77
N ILE A 162 1.85 0.80 17.46
CA ILE A 162 2.72 0.67 18.65
C ILE A 162 1.99 -0.08 19.77
N TYR A 163 0.73 0.26 20.02
CA TYR A 163 -0.09 -0.38 21.04
C TYR A 163 -0.27 -1.89 20.75
N VAL A 164 -0.69 -2.24 19.53
CA VAL A 164 -0.93 -3.64 19.14
C VAL A 164 0.37 -4.46 19.19
N LEU A 165 1.46 -3.94 18.62
CA LEU A 165 2.76 -4.62 18.63
C LEU A 165 3.38 -4.71 20.03
N GLY A 166 2.96 -3.86 20.98
CA GLY A 166 3.32 -3.97 22.38
C GLY A 166 2.53 -5.04 23.15
N LYS A 167 1.37 -5.46 22.64
CA LYS A 167 0.48 -6.45 23.29
C LYS A 167 0.58 -7.83 22.67
N VAL A 168 0.87 -7.91 21.37
CA VAL A 168 0.89 -9.16 20.63
C VAL A 168 2.33 -9.57 20.32
N LYS A 169 2.62 -10.87 20.44
CA LYS A 169 3.93 -11.43 20.11
C LYS A 169 3.91 -11.93 18.67
N TYR A 170 4.28 -11.05 17.75
CA TYR A 170 4.58 -11.43 16.37
C TYR A 170 6.08 -11.33 16.11
N SER A 171 6.61 -12.22 15.29
CA SER A 171 7.95 -12.15 14.73
C SER A 171 7.97 -11.22 13.50
N ALA A 172 9.15 -10.72 13.13
CA ALA A 172 9.31 -9.92 11.91
C ALA A 172 8.95 -10.73 10.66
N ASP A 173 9.19 -12.05 10.67
CA ASP A 173 8.83 -12.95 9.57
C ASP A 173 7.31 -13.07 9.41
N GLU A 174 6.56 -13.26 10.50
CA GLU A 174 5.08 -13.32 10.46
C GLU A 174 4.48 -12.00 9.97
N ILE A 175 4.98 -10.86 10.47
CA ILE A 175 4.49 -9.53 10.04
C ILE A 175 4.72 -9.33 8.55
N CYS A 176 5.91 -9.65 8.06
CA CYS A 176 6.25 -9.41 6.66
C CYS A 176 5.65 -10.44 5.71
N SER A 177 5.45 -11.67 6.15
CA SER A 177 4.65 -12.69 5.46
C SER A 177 3.22 -12.21 5.28
N PHE A 178 2.59 -11.64 6.32
CA PHE A 178 1.25 -11.10 6.23
C PHE A 178 1.13 -9.86 5.31
N VAL A 179 2.08 -8.92 5.38
CA VAL A 179 2.00 -7.64 4.65
C VAL A 179 2.43 -7.79 3.18
N ILE A 180 3.48 -8.56 2.90
CA ILE A 180 4.07 -8.69 1.55
C ILE A 180 3.59 -9.99 0.85
N GLY A 181 3.15 -11.00 1.61
CA GLY A 181 2.73 -12.29 1.07
C GLY A 181 3.91 -13.21 0.76
N ASP A 182 3.68 -14.14 -0.18
CA ASP A 182 4.61 -15.21 -0.58
C ASP A 182 6.03 -14.74 -0.92
N ALA A 183 6.15 -13.49 -1.38
CA ALA A 183 7.43 -12.83 -1.64
C ALA A 183 8.36 -12.76 -0.42
N CYS A 184 7.81 -12.88 0.79
CA CYS A 184 8.54 -12.80 2.05
C CYS A 184 8.41 -14.05 2.93
N GLY A 185 7.88 -15.13 2.35
CA GLY A 185 7.60 -16.42 2.99
C GLY A 185 6.14 -16.55 3.38
N ASP A 186 5.65 -17.79 3.45
CA ASP A 186 4.34 -18.15 4.01
C ASP A 186 4.56 -18.73 5.40
N VAL A 187 4.42 -17.88 6.43
CA VAL A 187 4.68 -18.25 7.82
C VAL A 187 3.36 -18.56 8.49
N TYR A 188 3.11 -19.86 8.71
CA TYR A 188 1.92 -20.34 9.37
C TYR A 188 1.69 -19.64 10.71
N ASN A 189 0.56 -18.94 10.82
CA ASN A 189 0.15 -18.28 12.05
C ASN A 189 -1.26 -18.73 12.47
N PRO A 190 -1.41 -19.44 13.60
CA PRO A 190 -2.71 -19.97 14.04
C PRO A 190 -3.74 -18.89 14.37
N TYR A 191 -3.33 -17.63 14.59
CA TYR A 191 -4.25 -16.51 14.79
C TYR A 191 -4.84 -15.99 13.46
N HIS A 192 -4.21 -16.27 12.33
CA HIS A 192 -4.67 -15.83 11.00
C HIS A 192 -5.27 -16.97 10.17
N GLU A 193 -4.82 -18.20 10.37
CA GLU A 193 -5.26 -19.38 9.62
C GLU A 193 -6.08 -20.32 10.51
N TRP A 194 -7.34 -19.95 10.74
CA TRP A 194 -8.27 -20.73 11.56
C TRP A 194 -9.40 -21.35 10.74
N ASN A 195 -9.84 -22.53 11.17
CA ASN A 195 -10.98 -23.23 10.59
C ASN A 195 -12.15 -23.21 11.58
N VAL A 196 -13.34 -22.83 11.13
CA VAL A 196 -14.57 -23.03 11.90
C VAL A 196 -15.21 -24.35 11.53
N VAL A 197 -15.33 -25.21 12.54
CA VAL A 197 -16.03 -26.48 12.41
C VAL A 197 -17.52 -26.21 12.53
N PHE A 198 -18.25 -26.40 11.44
CA PHE A 198 -19.71 -26.34 11.48
C PHE A 198 -20.27 -27.54 12.25
N PRO A 199 -21.38 -27.35 13.00
CA PRO A 199 -22.06 -28.47 13.63
C PRO A 199 -22.56 -29.45 12.54
N PRO A 200 -22.71 -30.75 12.85
CA PRO A 200 -23.07 -31.79 11.90
C PRO A 200 -24.57 -31.75 11.50
N VAL A 201 -25.11 -30.55 11.32
CA VAL A 201 -26.50 -30.31 10.94
C VAL A 201 -26.54 -30.01 9.44
N PRO A 202 -27.38 -30.73 8.66
CA PRO A 202 -27.52 -30.46 7.24
C PRO A 202 -27.93 -29.01 6.97
N LYS A 203 -27.30 -28.38 5.98
CA LYS A 203 -27.66 -27.03 5.53
C LYS A 203 -29.17 -26.98 5.18
N PRO A 204 -29.95 -26.06 5.76
CA PRO A 204 -31.35 -25.89 5.41
C PRO A 204 -31.52 -25.63 3.90
N LYS A 205 -32.60 -26.13 3.31
CA LYS A 205 -32.94 -25.79 1.92
C LYS A 205 -33.20 -24.30 1.82
N SER A 206 -32.44 -23.59 0.98
CA SER A 206 -32.69 -22.17 0.73
C SER A 206 -34.02 -22.03 0.00
N ALA A 207 -35.01 -21.38 0.61
CA ALA A 207 -36.19 -20.95 -0.11
C ALA A 207 -35.78 -19.87 -1.13
N PRO A 208 -36.24 -19.94 -2.39
CA PRO A 208 -36.12 -18.81 -3.31
C PRO A 208 -36.72 -17.59 -2.62
N GLN A 209 -35.98 -16.50 -2.52
CA GLN A 209 -36.57 -15.24 -2.12
C GLN A 209 -37.62 -14.89 -3.18
N GLY A 210 -38.88 -14.79 -2.77
CA GLY A 210 -39.94 -14.34 -3.65
C GLY A 210 -39.60 -12.94 -4.16
N ALA A 211 -39.96 -12.65 -5.42
CA ALA A 211 -39.83 -11.29 -5.94
C ALA A 211 -40.56 -10.32 -4.98
N PRO A 212 -39.99 -9.13 -4.71
CA PRO A 212 -40.64 -8.14 -3.88
C PRO A 212 -42.05 -7.85 -4.43
N THR A 213 -43.03 -7.82 -3.54
CA THR A 213 -44.42 -7.53 -3.91
C THR A 213 -44.52 -6.09 -4.41
N THR A 214 -45.39 -5.84 -5.40
CA THR A 214 -45.59 -4.52 -6.03
C THR A 214 -46.12 -3.43 -5.08
N SER A 215 -46.42 -3.78 -3.82
CA SER A 215 -46.84 -2.88 -2.75
C SER A 215 -45.75 -2.64 -1.70
N ALA A 216 -44.55 -3.18 -1.86
CA ALA A 216 -43.43 -2.89 -0.97
C ALA A 216 -42.98 -1.43 -1.18
N PRO A 217 -42.85 -0.62 -0.11
CA PRO A 217 -42.35 0.74 -0.25
C PRO A 217 -40.94 0.73 -0.83
N SER A 218 -40.71 1.64 -1.77
CA SER A 218 -39.39 1.94 -2.32
C SER A 218 -38.53 2.70 -1.32
#